data_AF-H0TEG6-F1
#
_entry.id   AF-H0TEG6-F1
#
_cell.length_a   1.000
_cell.length_b   1.000
_cell.length_c   1.000
_cell.angle_alpha   90.00
_cell.angle_beta   90.00
_cell.angle_gamma   90.00
#
_symmetry.space_group_name_H-M   'P 1'
#
loop_
_entity.id
_entity.type
_entity.pdbx_description
1 polymer ?
#
loop_
_entity_poly.entity_id
_entity_poly.type
_entity_poly.pdbx_seq_one_letter_code
_entity_poly.pdbx_strand_id
1 'polypeptide(L)'
;MLHKVLRFAVAALAAFWLPAQAFAAELVMFERAGCTWCARFDAEIAPVYAKTDEGRALPLRRVDRDKPLPDDLAAIDPGAFTPTFVVVDQGREIGRIRGYPGDTFFFGLLGRILIAAPALQARS
;
A
#
# COMPACT_ATOMS: atom_id res chain seq x y z
N MET A 1 -37.73 35.70 -10.63
CA MET A 1 -37.35 34.33 -11.09
C MET A 1 -35.84 34.15 -11.27
N LEU A 2 -35.11 35.18 -11.71
CA LEU A 2 -33.64 35.18 -11.87
C LEU A 2 -32.84 34.79 -10.61
N HIS A 3 -33.36 35.12 -9.42
CA HIS A 3 -32.67 34.87 -8.14
C HIS A 3 -32.80 33.42 -7.67
N LYS A 4 -33.81 32.67 -8.16
CA LYS A 4 -33.92 31.22 -7.92
C LYS A 4 -32.92 30.46 -8.78
N VAL A 5 -32.81 30.82 -10.07
CA VAL A 5 -31.84 30.21 -11.01
C VAL A 5 -30.40 30.43 -10.53
N LEU A 6 -30.08 31.63 -10.03
CA LEU A 6 -28.75 31.95 -9.49
C LEU A 6 -28.40 31.12 -8.25
N ARG A 7 -29.37 30.79 -7.38
CA ARG A 7 -29.17 29.93 -6.21
C ARG A 7 -28.96 28.45 -6.57
N PHE A 8 -29.64 27.97 -7.61
CA PHE A 8 -29.45 26.60 -8.11
C PHE A 8 -28.08 26.44 -8.82
N ALA A 9 -27.61 27.47 -9.52
CA ALA A 9 -26.30 27.44 -10.16
C ALA A 9 -25.15 27.33 -9.15
N VAL A 10 -25.23 28.05 -8.02
CA VAL A 10 -24.21 28.01 -6.95
C VAL A 10 -24.18 26.66 -6.22
N ALA A 11 -25.33 26.02 -6.03
CA ALA A 11 -25.41 24.70 -5.40
C ALA A 11 -24.87 23.57 -6.29
N ALA A 12 -25.04 23.66 -7.61
CA ALA A 12 -24.52 22.68 -8.57
C ALA A 12 -22.99 22.74 -8.73
N LEU A 13 -22.39 23.93 -8.58
CA LEU A 13 -20.92 24.11 -8.64
C LEU A 13 -20.20 23.57 -7.39
N ALA A 14 -20.86 23.51 -6.23
CA ALA A 14 -20.27 22.98 -5.00
C ALA A 14 -20.18 21.44 -4.96
N ALA A 15 -20.99 20.73 -5.73
CA ALA A 15 -21.03 19.26 -5.74
C ALA A 15 -19.86 18.61 -6.50
N PHE A 16 -19.08 19.39 -7.26
CA PHE A 16 -17.97 18.86 -8.08
C PHE A 16 -16.63 18.79 -7.33
N TRP A 17 -16.60 19.21 -6.06
CA TRP A 17 -15.41 19.25 -5.21
C TRP A 17 -15.50 18.24 -4.07
N LEU A 18 -15.91 17.00 -4.37
CA LEU A 18 -15.68 15.90 -3.43
C LEU A 18 -14.18 15.59 -3.45
N PRO A 19 -13.46 15.79 -2.32
CA PRO A 19 -12.06 15.39 -2.26
C PRO A 19 -12.02 13.87 -2.41
N ALA A 20 -11.33 13.39 -3.45
CA ALA A 20 -10.98 11.98 -3.52
C ALA A 20 -10.10 11.68 -2.31
N GLN A 21 -10.57 10.80 -1.43
CA GLN A 21 -9.77 10.28 -0.33
C GLN A 21 -8.65 9.44 -0.94
N ALA A 22 -7.48 10.05 -1.11
CA ALA A 22 -6.31 9.35 -1.61
C ALA A 22 -5.76 8.47 -0.48
N PHE A 23 -5.88 7.14 -0.63
CA PHE A 23 -5.19 6.22 0.26
C PHE A 23 -3.68 6.32 0.01
N ALA A 24 -2.89 6.45 1.07
CA ALA A 24 -1.44 6.41 0.93
C ALA A 24 -1.02 5.02 0.41
N ALA A 25 0.00 4.98 -0.44
CA ALA A 25 0.57 3.71 -0.86
C ALA A 25 1.31 3.05 0.31
N GLU A 26 1.21 1.74 0.44
CA GLU A 26 1.79 0.99 1.55
C GLU A 26 2.43 -0.32 1.09
N LEU A 27 3.37 -0.81 1.89
CA LEU A 27 3.92 -2.16 1.76
C LEU A 27 3.20 -3.07 2.76
N VAL A 28 2.26 -3.88 2.28
CA VAL A 28 1.55 -4.86 3.10
C VAL A 28 2.36 -6.15 3.16
N MET A 29 2.86 -6.49 4.34
CA MET A 29 3.48 -7.78 4.63
C MET A 29 2.42 -8.75 5.16
N PHE A 30 2.06 -9.73 4.34
CA PHE A 30 1.27 -10.87 4.76
C PHE A 30 2.15 -11.91 5.45
N GLU A 31 1.79 -12.22 6.69
CA GLU A 31 2.52 -13.12 7.57
C GLU A 31 1.59 -14.14 8.22
N ARG A 32 2.17 -15.13 8.90
CA ARG A 32 1.43 -16.15 9.68
C ARG A 32 2.25 -16.54 10.90
N ALA A 33 1.60 -17.10 11.91
CA ALA A 33 2.29 -17.69 13.05
C ALA A 33 3.29 -18.77 12.62
N GLY A 34 4.48 -18.76 13.23
CA GLY A 34 5.55 -19.73 12.96
C GLY A 34 6.38 -19.47 11.70
N CYS A 35 6.22 -18.30 11.06
CA CYS A 35 6.98 -17.94 9.87
C CYS A 35 8.43 -17.51 10.19
N THR A 36 9.39 -18.42 10.04
CA THR A 36 10.83 -18.14 10.27
C THR A 36 11.36 -17.00 9.39
N TRP A 37 10.91 -16.92 8.14
CA TRP A 37 11.34 -15.87 7.21
C TRP A 37 10.74 -14.50 7.53
N CYS A 38 9.56 -14.46 8.14
CA CYS A 38 8.95 -13.23 8.64
C CYS A 38 9.77 -12.69 9.82
N ALA A 39 10.09 -13.56 10.78
CA ALA A 39 10.95 -13.21 11.91
C ALA A 39 12.34 -12.73 11.45
N ARG A 40 12.89 -13.32 10.39
CA ARG A 40 14.16 -12.86 9.79
C ARG A 40 14.04 -11.45 9.22
N PHE A 41 12.99 -11.16 8.44
CA PHE A 41 12.72 -9.81 7.96
C PHE A 41 12.55 -8.81 9.11
N ASP A 42 11.85 -9.21 10.18
CA ASP A 42 11.63 -8.38 11.36
C ASP A 42 12.91 -8.07 12.13
N ALA A 43 13.87 -8.99 12.14
CA ALA A 43 15.17 -8.78 12.77
C ALA A 43 16.09 -7.88 11.92
N GLU A 44 16.08 -8.06 10.60
CA GLU A 44 17.04 -7.43 9.69
C GLU A 44 16.55 -6.07 9.15
N ILE A 45 15.28 -5.97 8.74
CA ILE A 45 14.77 -4.84 7.95
C ILE A 45 13.79 -3.98 8.73
N ALA A 46 12.79 -4.59 9.37
CA ALA A 46 11.72 -3.85 10.04
C ALA A 46 12.17 -2.71 10.99
N PRO A 47 13.26 -2.85 11.78
CA PRO A 47 13.67 -1.80 12.73
C PRO A 47 14.18 -0.53 12.05
N VAL A 48 14.64 -0.65 10.79
CA VAL A 48 15.23 0.45 10.01
C VAL A 48 14.37 0.85 8.82
N TYR A 49 13.39 0.03 8.43
CA TYR A 49 12.62 0.22 7.19
C TYR A 49 11.99 1.61 7.07
N ALA A 50 11.31 2.10 8.12
CA ALA A 50 10.68 3.43 8.11
C ALA A 50 11.67 4.60 7.94
N LYS A 51 12.98 4.35 8.08
CA LYS A 51 14.05 5.35 7.87
C LYS A 51 14.60 5.32 6.45
N THR A 52 14.33 4.28 5.66
CA THR A 52 14.77 4.21 4.26
C THR A 52 13.86 5.05 3.37
N ASP A 53 14.30 5.35 2.16
CA ASP A 53 13.50 6.11 1.21
C ASP A 53 12.25 5.32 0.79
N GLU A 54 12.40 4.01 0.60
CA GLU A 54 11.30 3.11 0.29
C GLU A 54 10.29 3.03 1.44
N GLY A 55 10.73 2.91 2.70
CA GLY A 55 9.80 2.82 3.82
C GLY A 55 9.11 4.12 4.17
N ARG A 56 9.66 5.28 3.77
CA ARG A 56 8.95 6.57 3.81
C ARG A 56 7.89 6.67 2.70
N ALA A 57 8.19 6.15 1.52
CA ALA A 57 7.24 6.13 0.39
C ALA A 57 6.15 5.05 0.54
N LEU A 58 6.48 3.92 1.17
CA LEU A 58 5.63 2.76 1.36
C LEU A 58 5.68 2.30 2.82
N PRO A 59 4.92 2.93 3.73
CA PRO A 59 4.85 2.50 5.12
C PRO A 59 4.51 1.00 5.22
N LEU A 60 5.23 0.29 6.11
CA LEU A 60 5.04 -1.15 6.31
C LEU A 60 3.78 -1.40 7.16
N ARG A 61 2.85 -2.18 6.63
CA ARG A 61 1.68 -2.71 7.35
C ARG A 61 1.77 -4.23 7.44
N ARG A 62 1.54 -4.80 8.61
CA ARG A 62 1.51 -6.25 8.82
C ARG A 62 0.08 -6.76 8.86
N VAL A 63 -0.18 -7.87 8.18
CA VAL A 63 -1.48 -8.53 8.15
C VAL A 63 -1.30 -10.04 8.29
N ASP A 64 -2.00 -10.63 9.25
CA ASP A 64 -2.06 -12.07 9.42
C ASP A 64 -2.96 -12.68 8.32
N ARG A 65 -2.36 -13.44 7.41
CA ARG A 65 -3.08 -14.01 6.26
C ARG A 65 -4.08 -15.09 6.64
N ASP A 66 -3.97 -15.66 7.85
CA ASP A 66 -4.86 -16.72 8.32
C ASP A 66 -6.13 -16.15 9.01
N LYS A 67 -6.26 -14.82 9.08
CA LYS A 67 -7.42 -14.10 9.63
C LYS A 67 -8.24 -13.42 8.53
N PRO A 68 -9.50 -13.03 8.81
CA PRO A 68 -10.25 -12.16 7.91
C PRO A 68 -9.43 -10.90 7.57
N LEU A 69 -9.34 -10.58 6.28
CA LEU A 69 -8.62 -9.41 5.83
C LEU A 69 -9.38 -8.13 6.21
N PRO A 70 -8.66 -7.04 6.53
CA PRO A 70 -9.26 -5.71 6.62
C PRO A 70 -10.05 -5.34 5.36
N ASP A 71 -11.15 -4.59 5.50
CA ASP A 71 -12.04 -4.22 4.39
C ASP A 71 -11.30 -3.50 3.25
N ASP A 72 -10.31 -2.67 3.58
CA ASP A 72 -9.50 -1.94 2.63
C ASP A 72 -8.49 -2.82 1.85
N LEU A 73 -8.34 -4.07 2.25
CA LEU A 73 -7.54 -5.11 1.59
C LEU A 73 -8.40 -6.26 1.05
N ALA A 74 -9.74 -6.14 1.04
CA ALA A 74 -10.65 -7.21 0.63
C ALA A 74 -10.42 -7.70 -0.82
N ALA A 75 -9.85 -6.85 -1.69
CA ALA A 75 -9.51 -7.19 -3.07
C ALA A 75 -8.10 -7.76 -3.25
N ILE A 76 -7.30 -7.87 -2.17
CA ILE A 76 -5.90 -8.29 -2.22
C ILE A 76 -5.80 -9.78 -1.89
N ASP A 77 -5.18 -10.55 -2.78
CA ASP A 77 -4.85 -11.95 -2.51
C ASP A 77 -3.56 -12.05 -1.68
N PRO A 78 -3.63 -12.51 -0.41
CA PRO A 78 -2.45 -12.65 0.45
C PRO A 78 -1.47 -13.71 -0.05
N GLY A 79 -1.91 -14.61 -0.95
CA GLY A 79 -1.11 -15.69 -1.52
C GLY A 79 -0.81 -16.81 -0.51
N ALA A 80 -0.16 -17.87 -0.98
CA ALA A 80 0.10 -19.08 -0.19
C ALA A 80 1.38 -19.03 0.67
N PHE A 81 2.29 -18.09 0.41
CA PHE A 81 3.62 -18.04 1.02
C PHE A 81 3.76 -16.87 1.98
N THR A 82 4.59 -17.06 3.02
CA THR A 82 4.93 -16.01 4.00
C THR A 82 6.45 -15.88 4.19
N PRO A 83 6.99 -14.66 4.27
CA PRO A 83 6.28 -13.40 4.05
C PRO A 83 5.94 -13.20 2.57
N THR A 84 4.80 -12.59 2.28
CA THR A 84 4.53 -11.99 0.97
C THR A 84 4.36 -10.49 1.18
N PHE A 85 5.13 -9.68 0.46
CA PHE A 85 5.05 -8.23 0.52
C PHE A 85 4.29 -7.74 -0.72
N VAL A 86 3.18 -7.04 -0.51
CA VAL A 86 2.34 -6.50 -1.58
C VAL A 86 2.37 -4.99 -1.49
N VAL A 87 2.75 -4.32 -2.58
CA VAL A 87 2.60 -2.88 -2.66
C VAL A 87 1.16 -2.58 -3.05
N VAL A 88 0.47 -1.83 -2.20
CA VAL A 88 -0.94 -1.47 -2.36
C VAL A 88 -1.04 0.03 -2.56
N ASP A 89 -1.80 0.46 -3.56
CA ASP A 89 -2.14 1.86 -3.81
C ASP A 89 -3.60 1.97 -4.23
N GLN A 90 -4.34 2.89 -3.62
CA GLN A 90 -5.80 3.03 -3.82
C GLN A 90 -6.55 1.69 -3.68
N GLY A 91 -6.18 0.87 -2.69
CA GLY A 91 -6.78 -0.45 -2.46
C GLY A 91 -6.47 -1.49 -3.54
N ARG A 92 -5.51 -1.23 -4.44
CA ARG A 92 -5.13 -2.14 -5.52
C ARG A 92 -3.69 -2.57 -5.36
N GLU A 93 -3.45 -3.85 -5.61
CA GLU A 93 -2.09 -4.35 -5.76
C GLU A 93 -1.44 -3.79 -7.05
N ILE A 94 -0.24 -3.26 -6.91
CA ILE A 94 0.58 -2.78 -8.03
C ILE A 94 1.84 -3.64 -8.23
N GLY A 95 2.20 -4.47 -7.25
CA GLY A 95 3.33 -5.38 -7.33
C GLY A 95 3.52 -6.18 -6.05
N ARG A 96 4.26 -7.29 -6.13
CA ARG A 96 4.53 -8.14 -4.96
C ARG A 96 5.92 -8.78 -4.97
N ILE A 97 6.38 -9.13 -3.77
CA ILE A 97 7.59 -9.89 -3.48
C ILE A 97 7.18 -11.12 -2.67
N ARG A 98 7.57 -12.32 -3.11
CA ARG A 98 7.27 -13.58 -2.40
C ARG A 98 8.52 -14.10 -1.71
N GLY A 99 8.42 -14.30 -0.40
CA GLY A 99 9.52 -14.73 0.45
C GLY A 99 10.52 -13.61 0.77
N TYR A 100 11.48 -13.95 1.62
CA TYR A 100 12.55 -13.05 2.05
C TYR A 100 13.90 -13.80 2.06
N PRO A 101 14.64 -13.82 0.94
CA PRO A 101 15.96 -14.47 0.89
C PRO A 101 17.08 -13.61 1.50
N GLY A 102 16.84 -12.30 1.70
CA GLY A 102 17.78 -11.35 2.28
C GLY A 102 17.52 -9.91 1.82
N ASP A 103 18.21 -8.97 2.46
CA ASP A 103 18.07 -7.51 2.30
C ASP A 103 18.26 -7.02 0.85
N THR A 104 19.33 -7.47 0.20
CA THR A 104 19.74 -7.03 -1.15
C THR A 104 18.68 -7.42 -2.18
N PHE A 105 18.12 -8.61 -2.03
CA PHE A 105 17.02 -9.07 -2.88
C PHE A 105 15.73 -8.30 -2.60
N PHE A 106 15.42 -8.05 -1.33
CA PHE A 106 14.22 -7.33 -0.93
C PHE A 106 14.21 -5.91 -1.52
N PHE A 107 15.25 -5.11 -1.26
CA PHE A 107 15.33 -3.74 -1.79
C PHE A 107 15.45 -3.71 -3.31
N GLY A 108 16.21 -4.64 -3.92
CA GLY A 108 16.33 -4.74 -5.37
C GLY A 108 14.98 -5.02 -6.06
N LEU A 109 14.15 -5.89 -5.50
CA LEU A 109 12.82 -6.19 -6.03
C LEU A 109 11.82 -5.06 -5.75
N LEU A 110 11.87 -4.46 -4.56
CA LEU A 110 10.99 -3.34 -4.20
C LEU A 110 11.26 -2.12 -5.09
N GLY A 111 12.54 -1.81 -5.36
CA GLY A 111 12.94 -0.76 -6.28
C GLY A 111 12.41 -0.98 -7.70
N ARG A 112 12.38 -2.23 -8.19
CA ARG A 112 11.79 -2.54 -9.50
C ARG A 112 10.30 -2.26 -9.55
N ILE A 113 9.56 -2.57 -8.48
CA ILE A 113 8.12 -2.26 -8.39
C ILE A 113 7.92 -0.74 -8.42
N LEU A 114 8.71 0.01 -7.64
CA LEU A 114 8.64 1.48 -7.62
C LEU A 114 8.96 2.10 -8.98
N ILE A 115 9.96 1.60 -9.70
CA ILE A 115 10.31 2.06 -11.06
C ILE A 115 9.17 1.77 -12.05
N ALA A 116 8.53 0.60 -11.94
CA ALA A 116 7.44 0.20 -12.80
C ALA A 116 6.11 0.92 -12.50
N ALA A 117 6.02 1.65 -11.39
CA ALA A 117 4.83 2.39 -10.96
C ALA A 117 5.05 3.91 -10.91
N PRO A 118 5.13 4.61 -12.07
CA PRO A 118 5.34 6.08 -12.12
C PRO A 118 4.29 6.87 -11.35
N ALA A 119 3.06 6.34 -11.28
CA ALA A 119 1.98 6.98 -10.55
C ALA A 119 2.26 7.09 -9.05
N LEU A 120 3.04 6.17 -8.45
CA LEU A 120 3.47 6.30 -7.05
C LEU A 120 4.45 7.45 -6.87
N GLN A 121 5.42 7.55 -7.77
CA GLN A 121 6.48 8.56 -7.72
C GLN A 121 5.94 9.98 -7.85
N ALA A 122 4.86 10.17 -8.62
CA ALA A 122 4.21 11.47 -8.76
C ALA A 122 3.45 11.94 -7.51
N ARG A 123 3.23 11.06 -6.51
CA ARG A 123 2.45 11.34 -5.29
C ARG A 123 3.28 11.33 -4.00
N SER A 124 4.51 10.81 -4.07
CA SER A 124 5.51 10.78 -2.98
C SER A 124 6.37 12.03 -2.95
#